data_AF-A0AA90I4I1-F1
#
_entry.id   AF-A0AA90I4I1-F1
#
_cell.length_a   1.000
_cell.length_b   1.000
_cell.length_c   1.000
_cell.angle_alpha   90.00
_cell.angle_beta   90.00
_cell.angle_gamma   90.00
#
_symmetry.space_group_name_H-M   'P 1'
#
loop_
_entity.id
_entity.type
_entity.pdbx_description
1 polymer ?
#
loop_
_entity_poly.entity_id
_entity_poly.type
_entity_poly.pdbx_seq_one_letter_code
_entity_poly.pdbx_strand_id
1 'polypeptide(L)'
;MFTRIRLCKSFASLCFAGGAALALPAFADFTPLTDSTLSSVTGQAGVTIELETKLNIDSITWTDEGSLSVNGFRLSGHNDTTLDNLKLTVDIAGDGEVLEHGFSEIARRAAAGQLDTSNPDVADALAKYSVGGRYGKAFNSGDMVIHLGATDYGDPTNLNDYLRAVDFELGIDSLTTSGSEGSANLFSNILLQGYVGPTDLIIRNGGTSTRTLGNGNTVSGSELQLDTHFEITNGSLDWDAADLIFIFNFAAVGIEGLQIHNRRGNDTLGHFGMASATAKLSQGTSAGSGKSGLSIHDVEFRADIDMPVFKVGGTSIGSVQFTDFAIKNTTMMVYGH
;
A
#
# COMPACT_ATOMS: atom_id res chain seq x y z
N MET A 1 -13.25 54.68 -43.13
CA MET A 1 -13.79 55.40 -44.32
C MET A 1 -14.61 54.35 -45.07
N PHE A 2 -15.94 54.25 -45.07
CA PHE A 2 -17.12 55.10 -44.83
C PHE A 2 -18.18 54.21 -44.14
N THR A 3 -18.81 54.60 -43.03
CA THR A 3 -20.07 55.38 -42.91
C THR A 3 -21.31 54.50 -42.73
N ARG A 4 -21.97 54.70 -41.58
CA ARG A 4 -23.30 54.19 -41.24
C ARG A 4 -24.35 54.69 -42.25
N ILE A 5 -25.27 53.83 -42.67
CA ILE A 5 -26.54 54.24 -43.29
C ILE A 5 -27.70 53.73 -42.42
N ARG A 6 -28.63 54.65 -42.15
CA ARG A 6 -29.79 54.53 -41.26
C ARG A 6 -30.91 53.69 -41.86
N LEU A 7 -31.57 52.97 -40.96
CA LEU A 7 -32.89 52.34 -41.08
C LEU A 7 -34.00 53.36 -41.39
N CYS A 8 -34.98 53.01 -42.24
CA CYS A 8 -36.40 53.25 -41.95
C CYS A 8 -37.40 52.60 -42.95
N LYS A 9 -38.41 51.92 -42.36
CA LYS A 9 -39.80 51.70 -42.82
C LYS A 9 -39.97 50.69 -43.98
N SER A 10 -40.96 49.81 -44.02
CA SER A 10 -42.32 49.86 -43.48
C SER A 10 -42.90 48.45 -43.29
N PHE A 11 -43.78 48.27 -42.30
CA PHE A 11 -44.65 47.09 -42.17
C PHE A 11 -45.80 47.18 -43.18
N ALA A 12 -46.10 46.09 -43.89
CA ALA A 12 -47.40 45.80 -44.49
C ALA A 12 -47.58 44.28 -44.63
N SER A 13 -48.73 43.80 -44.16
CA SER A 13 -49.14 42.40 -43.98
C SER A 13 -49.77 41.81 -45.25
N LEU A 14 -49.49 40.53 -45.57
CA LEU A 14 -50.38 39.70 -46.39
C LEU A 14 -50.27 38.21 -46.01
N CYS A 15 -51.42 37.61 -45.72
CA CYS A 15 -51.64 36.22 -45.29
C CYS A 15 -51.65 35.23 -46.48
N PHE A 16 -51.24 33.96 -46.30
CA PHE A 16 -52.11 32.77 -46.12
C PHE A 16 -51.37 31.45 -46.43
N ALA A 17 -51.58 30.47 -45.53
CA ALA A 17 -51.53 28.99 -45.65
C ALA A 17 -50.32 28.27 -46.30
N GLY A 18 -49.64 27.47 -45.47
CA GLY A 18 -48.80 26.35 -45.91
C GLY A 18 -47.83 25.93 -44.81
N GLY A 19 -48.01 24.74 -44.23
CA GLY A 19 -47.16 24.24 -43.15
C GLY A 19 -45.70 24.08 -43.60
N ALA A 20 -44.79 24.69 -42.85
CA ALA A 20 -43.40 24.25 -42.70
C ALA A 20 -42.84 24.91 -41.45
N ALA A 21 -42.56 24.10 -40.41
CA ALA A 21 -41.64 24.51 -39.37
C ALA A 21 -40.27 24.66 -40.03
N LEU A 22 -39.79 25.89 -40.22
CA LEU A 22 -38.42 26.13 -40.64
C LEU A 22 -37.52 25.82 -39.45
N ALA A 23 -37.05 24.58 -39.38
CA ALA A 23 -35.93 24.21 -38.55
C ALA A 23 -34.71 25.00 -39.04
N LEU A 24 -34.31 26.02 -38.28
CA LEU A 24 -33.00 26.62 -38.45
C LEU A 24 -31.96 25.52 -38.17
N PRO A 25 -30.94 25.32 -39.02
CA PRO A 25 -29.86 24.41 -38.67
C PRO A 25 -29.18 24.96 -37.42
N ALA A 26 -29.34 24.27 -36.30
CA ALA A 26 -28.51 24.48 -35.12
C ALA A 26 -27.10 24.01 -35.52
N PHE A 27 -26.23 24.96 -35.85
CA PHE A 27 -24.81 24.67 -35.97
C PHE A 27 -24.29 24.39 -34.55
N ALA A 28 -23.88 23.15 -34.29
CA ALA A 28 -23.07 22.86 -33.12
C ALA A 28 -21.73 23.61 -33.29
N ASP A 29 -21.53 24.65 -32.50
CA ASP A 29 -20.30 25.44 -32.50
C ASP A 29 -19.22 24.64 -31.76
N PHE A 30 -18.12 24.32 -32.43
CA PHE A 30 -16.98 23.70 -31.78
C PHE A 30 -16.23 24.79 -31.01
N THR A 31 -16.26 24.74 -29.68
CA THR A 31 -15.39 25.59 -28.85
C THR A 31 -14.07 24.85 -28.65
N PRO A 32 -12.98 25.23 -29.36
CA PRO A 32 -11.67 24.62 -29.12
C PRO A 32 -11.21 24.93 -27.69
N LEU A 33 -10.88 23.89 -26.93
CA LEU A 33 -10.27 24.03 -25.62
C LEU A 33 -8.89 24.67 -25.80
N THR A 34 -8.70 25.88 -25.26
CA THR A 34 -7.39 26.55 -25.26
C THR A 34 -6.44 25.84 -24.29
N ASP A 35 -5.14 25.94 -24.50
CA ASP A 35 -4.13 25.44 -23.55
C ASP A 35 -4.33 26.00 -22.13
N SER A 36 -4.93 27.19 -21.99
CA SER A 36 -5.31 27.75 -20.68
C SER A 36 -6.49 27.02 -20.01
N THR A 37 -7.42 26.47 -20.81
CA THR A 37 -8.55 25.65 -20.34
C THR A 37 -8.11 24.20 -20.10
N LEU A 38 -7.11 23.73 -20.84
CA LEU A 38 -6.46 22.43 -20.59
C LEU A 38 -5.47 22.49 -19.43
N SER A 39 -4.85 23.64 -19.16
CA SER A 39 -3.98 23.88 -18.00
C SER A 39 -4.73 23.76 -16.67
N SER A 40 -6.03 24.04 -16.63
CA SER A 40 -6.85 23.79 -15.43
C SER A 40 -7.22 22.32 -15.24
N VAL A 41 -7.02 21.47 -16.26
CA VAL A 41 -7.19 20.02 -16.17
C VAL A 41 -5.85 19.34 -15.82
N THR A 42 -4.74 19.86 -16.34
CA THR A 42 -3.37 19.46 -15.98
C THR A 42 -2.88 20.24 -14.77
N GLY A 43 -3.47 19.98 -13.61
CA GLY A 43 -3.14 20.63 -12.34
C GLY A 43 -4.06 20.22 -11.19
N GLN A 44 -4.78 19.10 -11.34
CA GLN A 44 -5.61 18.57 -10.27
C GLN A 44 -4.70 17.93 -9.20
N ALA A 45 -4.96 18.28 -7.95
CA ALA A 45 -4.29 17.76 -6.77
C ALA A 45 -4.52 16.25 -6.66
N GLY A 46 -3.54 15.46 -7.11
CA GLY A 46 -3.59 14.00 -7.13
C GLY A 46 -4.88 13.36 -7.65
N VAL A 47 -5.00 12.06 -7.39
CA VAL A 47 -6.18 11.24 -7.61
C VAL A 47 -6.48 10.52 -6.30
N THR A 48 -7.70 10.63 -5.80
CA THR A 48 -8.18 9.81 -4.67
C THR A 48 -9.04 8.68 -5.19
N ILE A 49 -8.80 7.48 -4.70
CA ILE A 49 -9.53 6.26 -5.04
C ILE A 49 -10.00 5.64 -3.74
N GLU A 50 -11.31 5.49 -3.58
CA GLU A 50 -11.91 4.71 -2.50
C GLU A 50 -12.15 3.29 -3.00
N LEU A 51 -11.68 2.29 -2.26
CA LEU A 51 -11.73 0.89 -2.67
C LEU A 51 -12.64 0.11 -1.72
N GLU A 52 -13.66 -0.51 -2.30
CA GLU A 52 -14.44 -1.59 -1.70
C GLU A 52 -14.18 -2.86 -2.49
N THR A 53 -13.62 -3.89 -1.85
CA THR A 53 -13.30 -5.14 -2.56
C THR A 53 -13.34 -6.35 -1.65
N LYS A 54 -13.48 -7.52 -2.28
CA LYS A 54 -13.27 -8.83 -1.67
C LYS A 54 -12.70 -9.74 -2.74
N LEU A 55 -11.53 -10.32 -2.49
CA LEU A 55 -10.83 -11.17 -3.44
C LEU A 55 -11.01 -12.63 -3.03
N ASN A 56 -11.55 -13.45 -3.92
CA ASN A 56 -11.62 -14.91 -3.76
C ASN A 56 -10.97 -15.56 -4.98
N ILE A 57 -9.93 -16.36 -4.76
CA ILE A 57 -9.23 -17.12 -5.80
C ILE A 57 -9.24 -18.59 -5.39
N ASP A 58 -9.81 -19.44 -6.25
CA ASP A 58 -9.91 -20.88 -6.01
C ASP A 58 -8.53 -21.54 -5.89
N SER A 59 -7.64 -21.28 -6.85
CA SER A 59 -6.25 -21.74 -6.78
C SER A 59 -5.30 -20.82 -7.55
N ILE A 60 -4.12 -20.57 -6.95
CA ILE A 60 -2.94 -20.02 -7.63
C ILE A 60 -1.95 -21.17 -7.74
N THR A 61 -1.65 -21.63 -8.96
CA THR A 61 -0.72 -22.75 -9.19
C THR A 61 0.48 -22.31 -10.02
N TRP A 62 1.67 -22.50 -9.47
CA TRP A 62 2.92 -22.46 -10.22
C TRP A 62 3.26 -23.87 -10.72
N THR A 63 3.59 -24.02 -12.01
CA THR A 63 3.90 -25.32 -12.63
C THR A 63 5.26 -25.29 -13.33
N ASP A 64 6.06 -26.31 -13.07
CA ASP A 64 7.30 -26.68 -13.76
C ASP A 64 7.42 -28.23 -13.80
N GLU A 65 8.54 -28.83 -13.36
CA GLU A 65 8.67 -30.30 -13.18
C GLU A 65 7.77 -30.87 -12.06
N GLY A 66 7.12 -29.99 -11.31
CA GLY A 66 6.06 -30.24 -10.34
C GLY A 66 5.16 -29.02 -10.22
N SER A 67 4.35 -28.93 -9.17
CA SER A 67 3.54 -27.75 -8.88
C SER A 67 3.61 -27.31 -7.43
N LEU A 68 3.46 -26.01 -7.21
CA LEU A 68 3.13 -25.40 -5.93
C LEU A 68 1.79 -24.67 -6.09
N SER A 69 0.81 -25.04 -5.27
CA SER A 69 -0.56 -24.51 -5.35
C SER A 69 -0.96 -23.87 -4.02
N VAL A 70 -1.47 -22.64 -4.09
CA VAL A 70 -2.16 -21.93 -3.01
C VAL A 70 -3.66 -22.11 -3.28
N ASN A 71 -4.38 -22.77 -2.39
CA ASN A 71 -5.79 -23.09 -2.59
C ASN A 71 -6.67 -22.29 -1.63
N GLY A 72 -7.83 -21.85 -2.12
CA GLY A 72 -8.81 -21.10 -1.33
C GLY A 72 -8.27 -19.75 -0.83
N PHE A 73 -7.53 -19.02 -1.67
CA PHE A 73 -7.02 -17.71 -1.29
C PHE A 73 -8.17 -16.72 -1.18
N ARG A 74 -8.25 -16.02 -0.05
CA ARG A 74 -9.24 -15.00 0.22
C ARG A 74 -8.63 -13.77 0.88
N LEU A 75 -8.98 -12.59 0.40
CA LEU A 75 -8.67 -11.30 1.03
C LEU A 75 -9.98 -10.52 1.22
N SER A 76 -10.27 -10.15 2.45
CA SER A 76 -11.54 -9.53 2.85
C SER A 76 -11.33 -8.57 4.03
N GLY A 77 -12.38 -7.90 4.50
CA GLY A 77 -12.41 -7.32 5.85
C GLY A 77 -12.56 -8.40 6.93
N HIS A 78 -12.61 -8.02 8.21
CA HIS A 78 -12.76 -8.99 9.31
C HIS A 78 -14.07 -9.77 9.21
N ASN A 79 -14.01 -11.07 9.53
CA ASN A 79 -15.18 -11.97 9.47
C ASN A 79 -15.76 -12.11 8.07
N ASP A 80 -14.88 -12.10 7.06
CA ASP A 80 -15.23 -12.27 5.66
C ASP A 80 -16.13 -11.17 5.07
N THR A 81 -16.08 -9.96 5.63
CA THR A 81 -16.78 -8.77 5.09
C THR A 81 -16.07 -8.19 3.87
N THR A 82 -16.67 -7.21 3.21
CA THR A 82 -15.96 -6.39 2.21
C THR A 82 -14.86 -5.59 2.89
N LEU A 83 -13.72 -5.47 2.19
CA LEU A 83 -12.63 -4.62 2.57
C LEU A 83 -12.95 -3.23 2.00
N ASP A 84 -13.61 -2.38 2.80
CA ASP A 84 -14.32 -1.17 2.34
C ASP A 84 -13.78 0.15 2.94
N ASN A 85 -12.75 0.05 3.79
CA ASN A 85 -12.18 1.21 4.47
C ASN A 85 -10.89 1.72 3.81
N LEU A 86 -10.54 1.25 2.61
CA LEU A 86 -9.31 1.63 1.92
C LEU A 86 -9.45 2.91 1.11
N LYS A 87 -8.55 3.87 1.35
CA LYS A 87 -8.37 5.07 0.53
C LYS A 87 -6.95 5.11 -0.02
N LEU A 88 -6.84 5.21 -1.34
CA LEU A 88 -5.58 5.38 -2.04
C LEU A 88 -5.50 6.80 -2.60
N THR A 89 -4.46 7.53 -2.24
CA THR A 89 -4.15 8.84 -2.84
C THR A 89 -2.91 8.70 -3.71
N VAL A 90 -3.02 9.06 -4.98
CA VAL A 90 -1.94 9.02 -5.97
C VAL A 90 -1.61 10.43 -6.39
N ASP A 91 -0.37 10.88 -6.19
CA ASP A 91 0.04 12.21 -6.60
C ASP A 91 1.46 12.22 -7.17
N ILE A 92 1.74 13.18 -8.05
CA ILE A 92 3.07 13.43 -8.60
C ILE A 92 3.54 14.76 -8.05
N ALA A 93 4.59 14.72 -7.23
CA ALA A 93 5.11 15.87 -6.53
C ALA A 93 5.69 16.92 -7.47
N GLY A 94 5.39 18.19 -7.19
CA GLY A 94 6.21 19.32 -7.59
C GLY A 94 7.53 19.40 -6.80
N ASP A 95 8.38 20.36 -7.15
CA ASP A 95 9.67 20.55 -6.47
C ASP A 95 9.50 20.96 -5.00
N GLY A 96 9.92 20.09 -4.08
CA GLY A 96 9.82 20.32 -2.64
C GLY A 96 8.40 20.23 -2.09
N GLU A 97 7.45 19.67 -2.87
CA GLU A 97 6.08 19.51 -2.43
C GLU A 97 5.96 18.51 -1.27
N VAL A 98 5.18 18.88 -0.26
CA VAL A 98 4.89 18.01 0.89
C VAL A 98 3.59 17.25 0.60
N LEU A 99 3.70 15.93 0.49
CA LEU A 99 2.60 14.99 0.26
C LEU A 99 2.38 14.08 1.48
N GLU A 100 1.17 13.52 1.60
CA GLU A 100 0.81 12.56 2.64
C GLU A 100 1.76 11.35 2.58
N HIS A 101 2.25 10.94 3.75
CA HIS A 101 3.22 9.85 3.89
C HIS A 101 3.22 9.33 5.33
N GLY A 102 3.27 8.01 5.50
CA GLY A 102 3.29 7.35 6.80
C GLY A 102 2.22 7.89 7.75
N PHE A 103 2.60 8.14 9.00
CA PHE A 103 1.71 8.64 10.05
C PHE A 103 1.48 10.16 10.01
N SER A 104 1.58 10.81 8.84
CA SER A 104 1.39 12.26 8.71
C SER A 104 0.02 12.77 9.16
N GLU A 105 -1.03 11.96 9.04
CA GLU A 105 -2.37 12.28 9.58
C GLU A 105 -2.37 12.36 11.12
N ILE A 106 -1.60 11.50 11.81
CA ILE A 106 -1.40 11.61 13.27
C ILE A 106 -0.71 12.92 13.62
N ALA A 107 0.32 13.32 12.86
CA ALA A 107 1.00 14.59 13.06
C ALA A 107 0.05 15.78 12.89
N ARG A 108 -0.83 15.74 11.88
CA ARG A 108 -1.85 16.77 11.67
C ARG A 108 -2.81 16.87 12.85
N ARG A 109 -3.30 15.74 13.37
CA ARG A 109 -4.19 15.68 14.54
C ARG A 109 -3.50 16.17 15.82
N ALA A 110 -2.24 15.78 16.03
CA ALA A 110 -1.43 16.22 17.16
C ALA A 110 -1.23 17.74 17.15
N ALA A 111 -0.88 18.32 16.00
CA ALA A 111 -0.70 19.76 15.85
C ALA A 111 -2.02 20.55 16.02
N ALA A 112 -3.15 19.94 15.69
CA ALA A 112 -4.49 20.48 15.94
C ALA A 112 -4.93 20.34 17.42
N GLY A 113 -4.12 19.74 18.29
CA GLY A 113 -4.44 19.50 19.69
C GLY A 113 -5.46 18.38 19.92
N GLN A 114 -5.66 17.50 18.92
CA GLN A 114 -6.62 16.40 18.98
C GLN A 114 -6.01 15.14 19.62
N LEU A 115 -4.70 14.94 19.47
CA LEU A 115 -3.97 13.82 20.07
C LEU A 115 -2.95 14.34 21.08
N ASP A 116 -2.79 13.61 22.18
CA ASP A 116 -1.89 13.96 23.27
C ASP A 116 -0.42 13.75 22.88
N THR A 117 0.35 14.82 22.85
CA THR A 117 1.80 14.81 22.55
C THR A 117 2.66 14.35 23.73
N SER A 118 2.06 14.05 24.90
CA SER A 118 2.74 13.31 25.96
C SER A 118 2.99 11.85 25.56
N ASN A 119 2.21 11.32 24.60
CA ASN A 119 2.50 10.03 23.98
C ASN A 119 3.75 10.16 23.10
N PRO A 120 4.80 9.36 23.34
CA PRO A 120 6.07 9.48 22.62
C PRO A 120 5.95 9.18 21.12
N ASP A 121 5.06 8.27 20.70
CA ASP A 121 4.83 7.99 19.27
C ASP A 121 4.15 9.17 18.57
N VAL A 122 3.18 9.81 19.24
CA VAL A 122 2.50 11.00 18.71
C VAL A 122 3.47 12.18 18.59
N ALA A 123 4.34 12.36 19.59
CA ALA A 123 5.40 13.36 19.56
C ALA A 123 6.41 13.08 18.43
N ASP A 124 6.81 11.82 18.24
CA ASP A 124 7.71 11.42 17.15
C ASP A 124 7.09 11.67 15.78
N ALA A 125 5.83 11.26 15.57
CA ALA A 125 5.13 11.53 14.32
C ALA A 125 5.00 13.03 14.04
N LEU A 126 4.65 13.84 15.05
CA LEU A 126 4.59 15.29 14.90
C LEU A 126 5.95 15.87 14.48
N ALA A 127 7.04 15.44 15.12
CA ALA A 127 8.39 15.89 14.80
C ALA A 127 8.83 15.46 13.40
N LYS A 128 8.50 14.24 12.99
CA LYS A 128 8.94 13.61 11.74
C LYS A 128 8.17 14.12 10.52
N TYR A 129 6.87 14.32 10.66
CA TYR A 129 5.99 14.63 9.52
C TYR A 129 5.57 16.09 9.45
N SER A 130 5.87 16.96 10.42
CA SER A 130 5.61 18.40 10.31
C SER A 130 6.69 19.09 9.46
N VAL A 131 6.41 19.28 8.16
CA VAL A 131 7.36 19.84 7.19
C VAL A 131 6.83 21.16 6.63
N GLY A 132 7.53 22.27 6.89
CA GLY A 132 7.23 23.57 6.28
C GLY A 132 5.82 24.12 6.56
N GLY A 133 5.22 23.77 7.70
CA GLY A 133 3.84 24.13 8.06
C GLY A 133 2.77 23.24 7.42
N ARG A 134 3.17 22.16 6.74
CA ARG A 134 2.32 21.06 6.24
C ARG A 134 2.66 19.77 7.00
N TYR A 135 1.90 18.71 6.73
CA TYR A 135 2.11 17.38 7.34
C TYR A 135 2.32 16.34 6.23
N GLY A 136 3.40 15.58 6.30
CA GLY A 136 3.81 14.67 5.24
C GLY A 136 5.32 14.55 5.11
N LYS A 137 5.79 14.31 3.89
CA LYS A 137 7.20 14.31 3.51
C LYS A 137 7.39 15.16 2.26
N ALA A 138 8.51 15.88 2.19
CA ALA A 138 8.88 16.63 0.99
C ALA A 138 9.44 15.67 -0.08
N PHE A 139 8.98 15.83 -1.32
CA PHE A 139 9.38 15.05 -2.47
C PHE A 139 9.99 15.94 -3.57
N ASN A 140 10.76 15.33 -4.47
CA ASN A 140 11.35 16.04 -5.60
C ASN A 140 10.35 16.11 -6.75
N SER A 141 10.55 17.08 -7.65
CA SER A 141 9.75 17.19 -8.85
C SER A 141 9.74 15.87 -9.64
N GLY A 142 8.55 15.34 -9.92
CA GLY A 142 8.36 14.11 -10.69
C GLY A 142 8.46 12.82 -9.89
N ASP A 143 8.66 12.87 -8.57
CA ASP A 143 8.41 11.73 -7.69
C ASP A 143 6.90 11.46 -7.65
N MET A 144 6.50 10.18 -7.72
CA MET A 144 5.11 9.78 -7.49
C MET A 144 4.99 9.19 -6.09
N VAL A 145 3.92 9.57 -5.39
CA VAL A 145 3.56 9.04 -4.08
C VAL A 145 2.18 8.41 -4.20
N ILE A 146 2.11 7.15 -3.80
CA ILE A 146 0.87 6.42 -3.64
C ILE A 146 0.77 6.11 -2.15
N HIS A 147 -0.16 6.77 -1.46
CA HIS A 147 -0.40 6.58 -0.04
C HIS A 147 -1.72 5.86 0.17
N LEU A 148 -1.66 4.76 0.91
CA LEU A 148 -2.81 4.01 1.40
C LEU A 148 -3.08 4.43 2.84
N GLY A 149 -4.29 4.90 3.05
CA GLY A 149 -4.87 5.20 4.34
C GLY A 149 -6.33 4.75 4.40
N ALA A 150 -7.09 5.34 5.31
CA ALA A 150 -8.50 5.04 5.47
C ALA A 150 -9.44 6.05 4.80
N THR A 151 -10.62 5.58 4.41
CA THR A 151 -11.75 6.44 3.99
C THR A 151 -12.31 7.22 5.17
N ASP A 152 -12.44 6.57 6.33
CA ASP A 152 -12.79 7.16 7.62
C ASP A 152 -11.89 6.60 8.72
N TYR A 153 -11.38 7.49 9.57
CA TYR A 153 -10.49 7.17 10.69
C TYR A 153 -11.19 7.31 12.05
N GLY A 154 -12.51 7.48 12.08
CA GLY A 154 -13.29 7.59 13.31
C GLY A 154 -13.05 8.89 14.08
N ASP A 155 -13.07 8.83 15.41
CA ASP A 155 -12.91 10.00 16.27
C ASP A 155 -11.48 10.58 16.12
N PRO A 156 -11.31 11.85 15.70
CA PRO A 156 -9.99 12.45 15.53
C PRO A 156 -9.17 12.55 16.81
N THR A 157 -9.80 12.41 17.98
CA THR A 157 -9.14 12.41 19.29
C THR A 157 -8.75 11.02 19.79
N ASN A 158 -9.15 9.97 19.09
CA ASN A 158 -8.87 8.58 19.46
C ASN A 158 -7.81 7.97 18.53
N LEU A 159 -6.65 7.66 19.11
CA LEU A 159 -5.54 7.04 18.38
C LEU A 159 -5.89 5.62 17.89
N ASN A 160 -6.67 4.84 18.66
CA ASN A 160 -7.02 3.48 18.27
C ASN A 160 -7.95 3.46 17.07
N ASP A 161 -8.85 4.44 16.93
CA ASP A 161 -9.73 4.55 15.77
C ASP A 161 -8.90 4.75 14.50
N TYR A 162 -7.84 5.57 14.57
CA TYR A 162 -6.89 5.72 13.47
C TYR A 162 -6.14 4.41 13.15
N LEU A 163 -5.56 3.77 14.17
CA LEU A 163 -4.71 2.57 13.98
C LEU A 163 -5.49 1.34 13.52
N ARG A 164 -6.82 1.33 13.70
CA ARG A 164 -7.72 0.22 13.35
C ARG A 164 -8.70 0.56 12.24
N ALA A 165 -8.46 1.67 11.54
CA ALA A 165 -9.37 2.19 10.53
C ALA A 165 -9.48 1.29 9.29
N VAL A 166 -8.40 0.58 8.94
CA VAL A 166 -8.40 -0.40 7.84
C VAL A 166 -8.23 -1.79 8.44
N ASP A 167 -9.28 -2.59 8.41
CA ASP A 167 -9.23 -3.98 8.80
C ASP A 167 -8.99 -4.89 7.59
N PHE A 168 -8.43 -6.06 7.83
CA PHE A 168 -8.31 -7.09 6.80
C PHE A 168 -8.28 -8.49 7.39
N GLU A 169 -8.65 -9.44 6.56
CA GLU A 169 -8.54 -10.86 6.80
C GLU A 169 -7.96 -11.54 5.55
N LEU A 170 -6.91 -12.32 5.75
CA LEU A 170 -6.32 -13.21 4.76
C LEU A 170 -6.67 -14.65 5.15
N GLY A 171 -7.36 -15.36 4.27
CA GLY A 171 -7.61 -16.80 4.40
C GLY A 171 -6.91 -17.57 3.28
N ILE A 172 -6.28 -18.70 3.61
CA ILE A 172 -5.79 -19.69 2.65
C ILE A 172 -6.12 -21.06 3.21
N ASP A 173 -6.84 -21.88 2.43
CA ASP A 173 -7.24 -23.22 2.86
C ASP A 173 -6.03 -24.14 2.97
N SER A 174 -5.16 -24.14 1.94
CA SER A 174 -3.95 -24.93 1.95
C SER A 174 -2.87 -24.44 0.99
N LEU A 175 -1.62 -24.79 1.31
CA LEU A 175 -0.49 -24.70 0.41
C LEU A 175 0.01 -26.12 0.12
N THR A 176 -0.01 -26.53 -1.14
CA THR A 176 0.25 -27.92 -1.54
C THR A 176 1.33 -28.00 -2.61
N THR A 177 2.22 -28.98 -2.50
CA THR A 177 3.17 -29.32 -3.56
C THR A 177 2.76 -30.61 -4.24
N SER A 178 2.99 -30.73 -5.54
CA SER A 178 2.85 -31.98 -6.28
C SER A 178 4.02 -32.20 -7.23
N GLY A 179 4.35 -33.45 -7.52
CA GLY A 179 5.42 -33.82 -8.44
C GLY A 179 5.36 -35.30 -8.79
N SER A 180 6.40 -35.78 -9.48
CA SER A 180 6.51 -37.19 -9.91
C SER A 180 6.50 -38.19 -8.74
N GLU A 181 6.87 -37.75 -7.54
CA GLU A 181 6.95 -38.57 -6.33
C GLU A 181 5.67 -38.52 -5.47
N GLY A 182 4.68 -37.68 -5.82
CA GLY A 182 3.42 -37.54 -5.09
C GLY A 182 3.06 -36.10 -4.76
N SER A 183 2.17 -35.91 -3.79
CA SER A 183 1.76 -34.59 -3.30
C SER A 183 1.85 -34.49 -1.78
N ALA A 184 2.10 -33.29 -1.27
CA ALA A 184 2.14 -32.99 0.15
C ALA A 184 1.39 -31.68 0.44
N ASN A 185 0.64 -31.66 1.54
CA ASN A 185 0.19 -30.40 2.13
C ASN A 185 1.36 -29.86 2.96
N LEU A 186 1.79 -28.65 2.63
CA LEU A 186 2.78 -27.94 3.43
C LEU A 186 2.07 -27.28 4.61
N PHE A 187 1.02 -26.50 4.33
CA PHE A 187 0.28 -25.76 5.33
C PHE A 187 -1.21 -25.83 5.06
N SER A 188 -2.02 -25.69 6.10
CA SER A 188 -3.46 -25.55 6.01
C SER A 188 -4.02 -24.59 7.05
N ASN A 189 -5.30 -24.25 6.89
CA ASN A 189 -6.08 -23.42 7.82
C ASN A 189 -5.41 -22.09 8.15
N ILE A 190 -4.80 -21.47 7.15
CA ILE A 190 -4.09 -20.21 7.31
C ILE A 190 -5.13 -19.10 7.38
N LEU A 191 -5.19 -18.43 8.52
CA LEU A 191 -6.01 -17.25 8.72
C LEU A 191 -5.15 -16.18 9.37
N LEU A 192 -5.18 -14.97 8.84
CA LEU A 192 -4.60 -13.79 9.48
C LEU A 192 -5.65 -12.69 9.50
N GLN A 193 -5.96 -12.16 10.67
CA GLN A 193 -6.85 -11.04 10.88
C GLN A 193 -6.09 -9.90 11.53
N GLY A 194 -6.22 -8.71 10.96
CA GLY A 194 -5.36 -7.61 11.32
C GLY A 194 -5.84 -6.24 10.88
N TYR A 195 -4.98 -5.26 11.12
CA TYR A 195 -5.18 -3.90 10.67
C TYR A 195 -4.01 -3.47 9.80
N VAL A 196 -4.31 -2.75 8.73
CA VAL A 196 -3.30 -2.13 7.88
C VAL A 196 -3.12 -0.70 8.36
N GLY A 197 -1.89 -0.34 8.73
CA GLY A 197 -1.50 1.03 8.99
C GLY A 197 -1.18 1.76 7.67
N PRO A 198 -0.58 2.96 7.75
CA PRO A 198 -0.08 3.65 6.58
C PRO A 198 0.78 2.75 5.71
N THR A 199 0.48 2.73 4.41
CA THR A 199 1.30 2.03 3.43
C THR A 199 1.59 2.96 2.27
N ASP A 200 2.86 3.16 1.99
CA ASP A 200 3.33 4.05 0.94
C ASP A 200 4.07 3.27 -0.13
N LEU A 201 3.72 3.54 -1.38
CA LEU A 201 4.49 3.15 -2.55
C LEU A 201 4.98 4.43 -3.23
N ILE A 202 6.29 4.63 -3.26
CA ILE A 202 6.90 5.84 -3.78
C ILE A 202 7.75 5.48 -4.99
N ILE A 203 7.54 6.17 -6.11
CA ILE A 203 8.41 6.09 -7.28
C ILE A 203 9.27 7.34 -7.30
N ARG A 204 10.55 7.19 -6.99
CA ARG A 204 11.53 8.26 -7.05
C ARG A 204 12.07 8.44 -8.45
N ASN A 205 12.17 9.69 -8.88
CA ASN A 205 12.90 10.09 -10.05
C ASN A 205 14.24 10.72 -9.65
N GLY A 206 15.25 9.89 -9.44
CA GLY A 206 16.61 10.34 -9.14
C GLY A 206 17.45 10.67 -10.38
N GLY A 207 16.85 10.67 -11.59
CA GLY A 207 17.55 10.87 -12.84
C GLY A 207 18.69 9.87 -13.04
N THR A 208 19.92 10.37 -13.18
CA THR A 208 21.15 9.56 -13.36
C THR A 208 21.97 9.42 -12.08
N SER A 209 21.46 9.89 -10.95
CA SER A 209 22.16 9.77 -9.68
C SER A 209 22.31 8.30 -9.26
N THR A 210 23.37 8.02 -8.51
CA THR A 210 23.62 6.70 -7.93
C THR A 210 24.10 6.81 -6.50
N ARG A 211 23.91 5.74 -5.73
CA ARG A 211 24.35 5.59 -4.34
C ARG A 211 25.09 4.27 -4.16
N THR A 212 26.13 4.26 -3.34
CA THR A 212 26.77 3.01 -2.89
C THR A 212 26.17 2.54 -1.57
N LEU A 213 25.78 1.26 -1.52
CA LEU A 213 25.24 0.60 -0.34
C LEU A 213 26.35 0.12 0.60
N GLY A 214 26.00 -0.23 1.84
CA GLY A 214 26.95 -0.73 2.84
C GLY A 214 27.69 -2.02 2.43
N ASN A 215 27.10 -2.82 1.53
CA ASN A 215 27.73 -4.01 0.97
C ASN A 215 28.58 -3.74 -0.29
N GLY A 216 28.74 -2.48 -0.68
CA GLY A 216 29.51 -2.04 -1.85
C GLY A 216 28.72 -1.96 -3.17
N ASN A 217 27.50 -2.50 -3.24
CA ASN A 217 26.69 -2.41 -4.46
C ASN A 217 26.41 -0.94 -4.81
N THR A 218 26.38 -0.64 -6.11
CA THR A 218 25.95 0.68 -6.58
C THR A 218 24.52 0.58 -7.08
N VAL A 219 23.63 1.46 -6.62
CA VAL A 219 22.21 1.50 -6.98
C VAL A 219 21.83 2.83 -7.61
N SER A 220 20.85 2.81 -8.51
CA SER A 220 20.23 4.01 -9.09
C SER A 220 19.48 4.82 -8.03
N GLY A 221 19.49 6.15 -8.13
CA GLY A 221 18.64 7.04 -7.33
C GLY A 221 17.19 7.08 -7.81
N SER A 222 16.89 6.52 -8.98
CA SER A 222 15.52 6.24 -9.40
C SER A 222 15.11 4.87 -8.86
N GLU A 223 14.18 4.88 -7.91
CA GLU A 223 13.83 3.72 -7.09
C GLU A 223 12.34 3.65 -6.79
N LEU A 224 11.83 2.42 -6.69
CA LEU A 224 10.54 2.12 -6.09
C LEU A 224 10.76 1.85 -4.60
N GLN A 225 10.10 2.59 -3.72
CA GLN A 225 10.14 2.39 -2.27
C GLN A 225 8.78 1.88 -1.81
N LEU A 226 8.78 0.85 -0.97
CA LEU A 226 7.63 0.38 -0.23
C LEU A 226 7.90 0.57 1.25
N ASP A 227 7.00 1.23 1.95
CA ASP A 227 7.01 1.38 3.40
C ASP A 227 5.61 1.03 3.91
N THR A 228 5.48 0.06 4.82
CA THR A 228 4.17 -0.39 5.33
C THR A 228 4.22 -0.67 6.82
N HIS A 229 3.11 -0.37 7.49
CA HIS A 229 2.83 -0.76 8.86
C HIS A 229 1.58 -1.63 8.90
N PHE A 230 1.59 -2.65 9.75
CA PHE A 230 0.43 -3.50 9.95
C PHE A 230 0.47 -4.19 11.32
N GLU A 231 -0.66 -4.73 11.72
CA GLU A 231 -0.79 -5.56 12.91
C GLU A 231 -1.60 -6.80 12.58
N ILE A 232 -1.15 -7.97 13.03
CA ILE A 232 -1.99 -9.17 13.13
C ILE A 232 -2.42 -9.31 14.58
N THR A 233 -3.73 -9.36 14.81
CA THR A 233 -4.31 -9.49 16.15
C THR A 233 -4.75 -10.91 16.47
N ASN A 234 -5.08 -11.67 15.44
CA ASN A 234 -5.47 -13.06 15.52
C ASN A 234 -5.04 -13.78 14.24
N GLY A 235 -4.40 -14.94 14.38
CA GLY A 235 -4.10 -15.79 13.25
C GLY A 235 -3.99 -17.25 13.65
N SER A 236 -4.18 -18.11 12.66
CA SER A 236 -4.00 -19.55 12.79
C SER A 236 -3.26 -20.09 11.58
N LEU A 237 -2.50 -21.15 11.80
CA LEU A 237 -1.85 -21.91 10.73
C LEU A 237 -1.49 -23.29 11.26
N ASP A 238 -1.72 -24.30 10.44
CA ASP A 238 -1.24 -25.66 10.65
C ASP A 238 -0.11 -25.97 9.66
N TRP A 239 1.00 -26.50 10.18
CA TRP A 239 2.09 -27.06 9.38
C TRP A 239 1.87 -28.57 9.26
N ASP A 240 1.49 -28.99 8.06
CA ASP A 240 1.06 -30.35 7.74
C ASP A 240 2.23 -31.27 7.33
N ALA A 241 3.36 -30.70 6.91
CA ALA A 241 4.49 -31.49 6.43
C ALA A 241 5.18 -32.24 7.59
N ALA A 242 5.03 -33.56 7.60
CA ALA A 242 5.56 -34.46 8.62
C ALA A 242 6.99 -34.98 8.35
N ASP A 243 7.52 -34.77 7.14
CA ASP A 243 8.75 -35.42 6.69
C ASP A 243 9.94 -34.45 6.63
N LEU A 244 10.27 -33.80 7.76
CA LEU A 244 11.58 -33.14 7.90
C LEU A 244 12.57 -34.10 8.58
N ILE A 245 13.46 -34.70 7.78
CA ILE A 245 14.61 -35.47 8.29
C ILE A 245 15.53 -34.50 9.04
N PHE A 246 15.46 -34.49 10.37
CA PHE A 246 16.58 -34.42 11.33
C PHE A 246 16.06 -34.53 12.78
N ILE A 247 16.10 -35.73 13.36
CA ILE A 247 16.03 -36.05 14.81
C ILE A 247 14.72 -35.68 15.57
N PHE A 248 13.92 -34.73 15.11
CA PHE A 248 12.61 -34.39 15.67
C PHE A 248 11.56 -34.39 14.54
N ASN A 249 10.55 -35.26 14.66
CA ASN A 249 9.39 -35.18 13.80
C ASN A 249 8.43 -34.14 14.40
N PHE A 250 8.32 -32.98 13.75
CA PHE A 250 7.34 -31.95 14.09
C PHE A 250 6.03 -32.11 13.29
N ALA A 251 5.63 -33.34 12.97
CA ALA A 251 4.34 -33.59 12.34
C ALA A 251 3.22 -32.88 13.13
N ALA A 252 2.42 -32.10 12.42
CA ALA A 252 1.29 -31.32 12.94
C ALA A 252 1.69 -30.28 14.00
N VAL A 253 2.47 -29.28 13.57
CA VAL A 253 2.59 -28.03 14.34
C VAL A 253 1.35 -27.18 14.07
N GLY A 254 0.69 -26.72 15.13
CA GLY A 254 -0.44 -25.79 15.03
C GLY A 254 -0.16 -24.52 15.80
N ILE A 255 -0.49 -23.37 15.21
CA ILE A 255 -0.42 -22.06 15.86
C ILE A 255 -1.83 -21.51 15.95
N GLU A 256 -2.24 -21.07 17.13
CA GLU A 256 -3.53 -20.40 17.34
C GLU A 256 -3.34 -19.09 18.10
N GLY A 257 -4.07 -18.06 17.67
CA GLY A 257 -3.98 -16.72 18.24
C GLY A 257 -2.67 -16.00 17.90
N LEU A 258 -2.07 -16.31 16.74
CA LEU A 258 -0.87 -15.62 16.25
C LEU A 258 -1.09 -14.11 16.27
N GLN A 259 -0.14 -13.39 16.86
CA GLN A 259 -0.12 -11.93 16.86
C GLN A 259 1.22 -11.45 16.31
N ILE A 260 1.17 -10.40 15.49
CA ILE A 260 2.34 -9.74 14.93
C ILE A 260 2.15 -8.25 15.15
N HIS A 261 3.02 -7.65 15.94
CA HIS A 261 2.92 -6.24 16.35
C HIS A 261 4.33 -5.69 16.65
N ASN A 262 4.49 -4.55 17.32
CA ASN A 262 5.80 -4.05 17.75
C ASN A 262 5.69 -3.22 19.04
N ARG A 263 5.33 -3.87 20.16
CA ARG A 263 4.94 -3.22 21.43
C ARG A 263 5.88 -3.51 22.58
N ARG A 264 6.81 -4.46 22.41
CA ARG A 264 7.79 -4.87 23.40
C ARG A 264 9.19 -4.61 22.86
N GLY A 265 10.16 -4.66 23.76
CA GLY A 265 11.54 -4.43 23.40
C GLY A 265 11.90 -2.96 23.26
N ASN A 266 12.91 -2.67 22.44
CA ASN A 266 13.57 -1.36 22.39
C ASN A 266 13.27 -0.57 21.11
N ASP A 267 12.60 -1.14 20.12
CA ASP A 267 12.39 -0.53 18.80
C ASP A 267 10.93 -0.20 18.48
N THR A 268 10.14 0.14 19.50
CA THR A 268 8.69 0.40 19.41
C THR A 268 8.33 1.84 18.98
N LEU A 269 9.23 2.80 19.19
CA LEU A 269 8.99 4.23 18.98
C LEU A 269 8.73 4.56 17.50
N GLY A 270 7.67 5.32 17.24
CA GLY A 270 7.30 5.81 15.91
C GLY A 270 6.61 4.75 15.04
N HIS A 271 6.32 3.58 15.62
CA HIS A 271 5.61 2.48 14.95
C HIS A 271 4.20 2.26 15.51
N PHE A 272 3.81 2.96 16.57
CA PHE A 272 2.47 2.88 17.18
C PHE A 272 2.06 1.45 17.56
N GLY A 273 3.03 0.63 17.95
CA GLY A 273 2.80 -0.77 18.27
C GLY A 273 2.56 -1.68 17.07
N MET A 274 2.68 -1.20 15.83
CA MET A 274 2.51 -1.98 14.61
C MET A 274 3.84 -2.57 14.14
N ALA A 275 3.80 -3.75 13.55
CA ALA A 275 4.93 -4.26 12.78
C ALA A 275 5.15 -3.38 11.53
N SER A 276 6.37 -3.39 11.00
CA SER A 276 6.69 -2.60 9.81
C SER A 276 7.59 -3.35 8.84
N ALA A 277 7.39 -3.12 7.56
CA ALA A 277 8.25 -3.59 6.50
C ALA A 277 8.63 -2.45 5.55
N THR A 278 9.89 -2.41 5.14
CA THR A 278 10.37 -1.47 4.12
C THR A 278 11.21 -2.21 3.09
N ALA A 279 11.15 -1.78 1.83
CA ALA A 279 12.02 -2.28 0.78
C ALA A 279 12.20 -1.23 -0.31
N LYS A 280 13.39 -1.21 -0.93
CA LYS A 280 13.67 -0.39 -2.10
C LYS A 280 14.13 -1.23 -3.28
N LEU A 281 13.58 -0.94 -4.44
CA LEU A 281 13.86 -1.63 -5.69
C LEU A 281 14.40 -0.63 -6.70
N SER A 282 15.54 -0.95 -7.30
CA SER A 282 16.17 -0.10 -8.31
C SER A 282 17.05 -0.92 -9.23
N GLN A 283 17.50 -0.34 -10.34
CA GLN A 283 18.69 -0.87 -11.01
C GLN A 283 19.88 -0.81 -10.04
N GLY A 284 20.75 -1.81 -10.08
CA GLY A 284 22.04 -1.73 -9.42
C GLY A 284 23.10 -2.62 -10.05
N THR A 285 24.32 -2.48 -9.57
CA THR A 285 25.50 -3.24 -9.97
C THR A 285 26.13 -3.87 -8.73
N SER A 286 26.32 -5.19 -8.79
CA SER A 286 26.94 -5.97 -7.71
C SER A 286 28.42 -5.65 -7.57
N ALA A 287 28.87 -5.35 -6.36
CA ALA A 287 30.30 -5.18 -6.09
C ALA A 287 31.08 -6.51 -6.21
N GLY A 288 30.43 -7.64 -5.89
CA GLY A 288 31.08 -8.95 -5.91
C GLY A 288 31.24 -9.53 -7.32
N SER A 289 30.26 -9.33 -8.19
CA SER A 289 30.25 -9.92 -9.54
C SER A 289 30.42 -8.91 -10.68
N GLY A 290 30.28 -7.61 -10.42
CA GLY A 290 30.26 -6.57 -11.45
C GLY A 290 29.03 -6.61 -12.37
N LYS A 291 28.11 -7.56 -12.18
CA LYS A 291 26.88 -7.69 -12.98
C LYS A 291 25.85 -6.64 -12.56
N SER A 292 25.18 -6.06 -13.55
CA SER A 292 24.01 -5.21 -13.33
C SER A 292 22.73 -6.03 -13.29
N GLY A 293 21.78 -5.62 -12.46
CA GLY A 293 20.52 -6.32 -12.25
C GLY A 293 19.51 -5.49 -11.46
N LEU A 294 18.46 -6.17 -11.00
CA LEU A 294 17.49 -5.62 -10.05
C LEU A 294 18.08 -5.72 -8.64
N SER A 295 18.31 -4.57 -8.01
CA SER A 295 18.70 -4.48 -6.62
C SER A 295 17.46 -4.34 -5.74
N ILE A 296 17.30 -5.22 -4.77
CA ILE A 296 16.31 -5.12 -3.70
C ILE A 296 17.10 -4.85 -2.43
N HIS A 297 16.94 -3.67 -1.83
CA HIS A 297 17.86 -3.19 -0.80
C HIS A 297 17.15 -2.31 0.24
N ASP A 298 17.87 -1.95 1.29
CA ASP A 298 17.31 -1.35 2.50
C ASP A 298 16.07 -2.13 2.99
N VAL A 299 16.13 -3.47 2.85
CA VAL A 299 15.03 -4.32 3.28
C VAL A 299 15.08 -4.42 4.80
N GLU A 300 13.98 -3.98 5.40
CA GLU A 300 13.77 -4.06 6.83
C GLU A 300 12.41 -4.69 7.12
N PHE A 301 12.37 -5.59 8.09
CA PHE A 301 11.15 -6.06 8.71
C PHE A 301 11.35 -6.00 10.22
N ARG A 302 10.36 -5.49 10.95
CA ARG A 302 10.38 -5.40 12.41
C ARG A 302 9.04 -5.85 12.96
N ALA A 303 9.09 -6.74 13.95
CA ALA A 303 7.94 -7.15 14.70
C ALA A 303 8.34 -7.81 16.02
N ASP A 304 7.42 -7.81 16.96
CA ASP A 304 7.23 -8.89 17.91
C ASP A 304 6.27 -9.93 17.31
N ILE A 305 6.52 -11.20 17.60
CA ILE A 305 5.64 -12.31 17.18
C ILE A 305 5.23 -13.08 18.41
N ASP A 306 3.92 -13.18 18.65
CA ASP A 306 3.34 -13.98 19.71
C ASP A 306 2.58 -15.17 19.16
N MET A 307 2.87 -16.34 19.72
CA MET A 307 2.11 -17.56 19.50
C MET A 307 1.62 -18.04 20.86
N PRO A 308 0.48 -17.54 21.35
CA PRO A 308 -0.05 -17.89 22.67
C PRO A 308 -0.32 -19.39 22.81
N VAL A 309 -0.70 -20.05 21.72
CA VAL A 309 -0.89 -21.50 21.67
C VAL A 309 -0.03 -22.06 20.54
N PHE A 310 1.03 -22.75 20.92
CA PHE A 310 1.88 -23.52 20.02
C PHE A 310 1.64 -25.01 20.27
N LYS A 311 1.25 -25.76 19.23
CA LYS A 311 0.91 -27.19 19.30
C LYS A 311 1.94 -28.02 18.56
N VAL A 312 2.19 -29.23 19.04
CA VAL A 312 2.92 -30.28 18.33
C VAL A 312 2.15 -31.58 18.50
N GLY A 313 1.85 -32.28 17.39
CA GLY A 313 0.99 -33.47 17.43
C GLY A 313 -0.42 -33.18 17.97
N GLY A 314 -0.94 -31.98 17.71
CA GLY A 314 -2.26 -31.54 18.17
C GLY A 314 -2.38 -31.15 19.65
N THR A 315 -1.31 -31.30 20.44
CA THR A 315 -1.29 -30.91 21.85
C THR A 315 -0.53 -29.60 22.03
N SER A 316 -1.11 -28.64 22.76
CA SER A 316 -0.39 -27.41 23.11
C SER A 316 0.80 -27.72 24.02
N ILE A 317 1.95 -27.17 23.67
CA ILE A 317 3.18 -27.23 24.47
C ILE A 317 3.49 -25.89 25.17
N GLY A 318 2.54 -24.96 25.15
CA GLY A 318 2.66 -23.61 25.71
C GLY A 318 2.68 -22.52 24.65
N SER A 319 3.33 -21.41 24.97
CA SER A 319 3.44 -20.22 24.14
C SER A 319 4.87 -19.99 23.66
N VAL A 320 5.03 -19.44 22.45
CA VAL A 320 6.32 -18.99 21.90
C VAL A 320 6.22 -17.49 21.63
N GLN A 321 7.26 -16.74 21.97
CA GLN A 321 7.31 -15.29 21.75
C GLN A 321 8.67 -14.90 21.18
N PHE A 322 8.65 -14.05 20.16
CA PHE A 322 9.80 -13.32 19.67
C PHE A 322 9.61 -11.85 20.03
N THR A 323 10.62 -11.23 20.62
CA THR A 323 10.65 -9.79 20.91
C THR A 323 11.79 -9.17 20.11
N ASP A 324 11.55 -7.99 19.53
CA ASP A 324 12.50 -7.31 18.64
C ASP A 324 12.95 -8.19 17.44
N PHE A 325 12.04 -9.00 16.86
CA PHE A 325 12.37 -9.77 15.65
C PHE A 325 12.58 -8.80 14.49
N ALA A 326 13.81 -8.75 14.00
CA ALA A 326 14.19 -7.83 12.95
C ALA A 326 15.01 -8.50 11.85
N ILE A 327 14.59 -8.26 10.61
CA ILE A 327 15.42 -8.46 9.43
C ILE A 327 15.95 -7.07 9.07
N LYS A 328 17.26 -6.88 9.04
CA LYS A 328 17.90 -5.60 8.71
C LYS A 328 19.11 -5.83 7.83
N ASN A 329 19.57 -4.76 7.18
CA ASN A 329 20.76 -4.79 6.32
C ASN A 329 20.69 -5.82 5.20
N THR A 330 19.47 -6.16 4.77
CA THR A 330 19.24 -7.14 3.72
C THR A 330 19.31 -6.44 2.36
N THR A 331 20.20 -6.95 1.51
CA THR A 331 20.32 -6.55 0.10
C THR A 331 20.38 -7.81 -0.76
N MET A 332 19.57 -7.85 -1.81
CA MET A 332 19.58 -8.90 -2.84
C MET A 332 19.86 -8.26 -4.20
N MET A 333 20.63 -8.97 -5.04
CA MET A 333 20.84 -8.58 -6.43
C MET A 333 20.38 -9.72 -7.33
N VAL A 334 19.39 -9.45 -8.18
CA VAL A 334 18.84 -10.42 -9.13
C VAL A 334 19.35 -10.06 -10.53
N TYR A 335 20.12 -10.95 -11.13
CA TYR A 335 20.63 -10.82 -12.50
C TYR A 335 20.54 -12.15 -13.24
N GLY A 336 20.46 -12.09 -14.56
CA GLY A 336 20.51 -13.28 -15.41
C GLY A 336 21.87 -13.98 -15.36
N HIS A 337 21.85 -15.30 -15.57
CA HIS A 337 23.07 -16.09 -15.74
C HIS A 337 23.70 -15.81 -17.10
#